data_AF-A0A377B901-F1
#
_entry.id   AF-A0A377B901-F1
#
_cell.length_a   1.000
_cell.length_b   1.000
_cell.length_c   1.000
_cell.angle_alpha   90.00
_cell.angle_beta   90.00
_cell.angle_gamma   90.00
#
_symmetry.space_group_name_H-M   'P 1'
#
loop_
_entity.id
_entity.type
_entity.pdbx_description
1 polymer ?
#
loop_
_entity_poly.entity_id
_entity_poly.type
_entity_poly.pdbx_seq_one_letter_code
_entity_poly.pdbx_strand_id
1 'polypeptide(L)' 'MSRRQAEKLLLDVICYTQELAKNGVTLFGVGELGMANTTPAAAIVSTITGRDPEEVVGIGANLPTDKLANKLMLCVGRLR' A
#
# COMPACT_ATOMS: atom_id res chain seq x y z
N MET A 1 -5.23 -8.76 -7.32
CA MET A 1 -5.18 -8.25 -8.71
C MET A 1 -4.30 -9.16 -9.53
N SER A 2 -4.54 -9.30 -10.83
CA SER A 2 -3.59 -9.96 -11.71
C SER A 2 -2.39 -9.05 -11.99
N ARG A 3 -1.26 -9.63 -12.38
CA ARG A 3 -0.08 -8.87 -12.82
C ARG A 3 -0.41 -7.85 -13.91
N ARG A 4 -1.21 -8.27 -14.91
CA ARG A 4 -1.64 -7.42 -16.02
C ARG A 4 -2.47 -6.21 -15.55
N GLN A 5 -3.34 -6.39 -14.56
CA GLN A 5 -4.12 -5.28 -13.99
C GLN A 5 -3.20 -4.27 -13.29
N ALA A 6 -2.20 -4.75 -12.55
CA ALA A 6 -1.22 -3.89 -11.90
C ALA A 6 -0.41 -3.08 -12.92
N GLU A 7 0.15 -3.74 -13.95
CA GLU A 7 0.93 -3.09 -15.01
C GLU A 7 0.11 -2.05 -15.76
N LYS A 8 -1.14 -2.37 -16.11
CA LYS A 8 -2.03 -1.42 -16.78
C LYS A 8 -2.27 -0.17 -15.93
N LEU A 9 -2.61 -0.35 -14.66
CA LEU A 9 -2.90 0.78 -13.77
C LEU A 9 -1.67 1.67 -13.57
N LEU A 10 -0.48 1.07 -13.45
CA LEU A 10 0.77 1.82 -13.37
C LEU A 10 0.98 2.69 -14.61
N LEU A 11 0.80 2.13 -15.81
CA LEU A 11 0.97 2.88 -17.07
C LEU A 11 -0.05 4.02 -17.19
N ASP A 12 -1.32 3.76 -16.87
CA ASP A 12 -2.37 4.77 -16.95
C ASP A 12 -2.07 5.96 -16.02
N VAL A 13 -1.65 5.70 -14.78
CA VAL A 13 -1.31 6.75 -13.80
C VAL A 13 -0.04 7.50 -14.19
N ILE A 14 0.98 6.82 -14.73
CA ILE A 14 2.20 7.46 -15.24
C ILE A 14 1.86 8.44 -16.37
N CYS A 15 1.03 8.02 -17.34
CA CYS A 15 0.60 8.88 -18.44
C CYS A 15 -0.14 10.12 -17.93
N TYR A 16 -1.06 9.93 -16.97
CA TYR A 16 -1.79 11.03 -16.35
C TYR A 16 -0.86 12.03 -15.63
N THR A 17 0.10 11.54 -14.84
CA THR A 17 1.09 12.41 -14.17
C THR A 17 1.97 13.15 -15.18
N GLN A 18 2.35 12.51 -16.30
CA GLN A 18 3.11 13.17 -17.37
C GLN A 18 2.32 14.28 -18.06
N GLU A 19 1.00 14.12 -18.25
CA GLU A 19 0.15 15.18 -18.78
C GLU A 19 0.10 16.39 -17.83
N LEU A 20 -0.03 16.15 -16.52
CA LEU A 20 0.04 17.23 -15.54
C LEU A 20 1.38 17.97 -15.56
N ALA A 21 2.50 17.24 -15.72
CA ALA A 21 3.82 17.85 -15.85
C ALA A 21 3.94 18.70 -17.12
N LYS A 22 3.41 18.24 -18.26
CA LYS A 22 3.34 19.01 -19.52
C LYS A 22 2.50 20.28 -19.36
N ASN A 23 1.48 20.24 -18.51
CA ASN A 23 0.62 21.38 -18.19
C ASN A 23 1.24 22.34 -17.14
N GLY A 24 2.51 22.15 -16.78
CA GLY A 24 3.26 23.08 -15.94
C GLY A 24 3.26 22.75 -14.45
N VAL A 25 2.77 21.57 -14.04
CA VAL A 25 2.95 21.11 -12.64
C VAL A 25 4.43 20.82 -12.40
N THR A 26 5.02 21.48 -11.41
CA THR A 26 6.44 21.35 -11.06
C THR A 26 6.70 20.60 -9.76
N LEU A 27 5.65 20.31 -8.97
CA LEU A 27 5.73 19.58 -7.72
C LEU A 27 4.51 18.67 -7.55
N PHE A 28 4.74 17.41 -7.20
CA PHE A 28 3.70 16.42 -6.97
C PHE A 28 3.71 15.93 -5.52
N GLY A 29 2.54 15.89 -4.91
CA GLY A 29 2.28 15.16 -3.67
C GLY A 29 1.45 13.91 -3.99
N VAL A 30 1.71 12.82 -3.27
CA VAL A 30 0.92 11.58 -3.36
C VAL A 30 0.10 11.38 -2.10
N GLY A 31 -1.08 10.83 -2.28
CA GLY A 31 -1.99 10.46 -1.20
C GLY A 31 -2.87 9.32 -1.67
N GLU A 32 -3.51 8.67 -0.71
CA GLU A 32 -4.37 7.53 -0.98
C GLU A 32 -5.54 7.55 0.01
N LEU A 33 -6.61 6.83 -0.32
CA LEU A 33 -7.76 6.67 0.56
C LEU A 33 -8.32 5.27 0.36
N GLY A 34 -8.28 4.46 1.40
CA GLY A 34 -8.88 3.12 1.38
C GLY A 34 -9.08 2.56 2.77
N MET A 35 -10.29 2.11 3.09
CA MET A 35 -10.50 1.42 4.36
C MET A 35 -9.66 0.13 4.40
N ALA A 36 -8.99 -0.09 5.52
CA ALA A 36 -8.07 -1.22 5.75
C ALA A 36 -6.83 -1.30 4.82
N ASN A 37 -6.49 -0.24 4.09
CA ASN A 37 -5.29 -0.15 3.23
C ASN A 37 -3.94 -0.35 3.95
N THR A 38 -3.87 -0.05 5.26
CA THR A 38 -2.63 -0.22 6.05
C THR A 38 -2.23 -1.68 6.20
N THR A 39 -3.16 -2.62 6.02
CA THR A 39 -2.86 -4.07 6.01
C THR A 39 -2.03 -4.47 4.78
N PRO A 40 -2.48 -4.25 3.52
CA PRO A 40 -1.63 -4.53 2.36
C PRO A 40 -0.37 -3.64 2.31
N ALA A 41 -0.40 -2.41 2.84
CA ALA A 41 0.80 -1.59 2.96
C ALA A 41 1.87 -2.26 3.84
N ALA A 42 1.50 -2.75 5.02
CA ALA A 42 2.41 -3.47 5.92
C ALA A 42 2.94 -4.77 5.29
N ALA A 43 2.09 -5.51 4.58
CA ALA A 43 2.52 -6.71 3.85
C ALA A 43 3.58 -6.37 2.77
N ILE A 44 3.37 -5.32 1.97
CA ILE A 44 4.33 -4.88 0.95
C ILE A 44 5.67 -4.49 1.60
N VAL A 45 5.63 -3.73 2.71
CA VAL A 45 6.85 -3.34 3.44
C VAL A 45 7.59 -4.58 3.95
N SER A 46 6.89 -5.52 4.59
CA SER A 46 7.49 -6.78 5.06
C SER A 46 8.16 -7.55 3.92
N THR A 47 7.48 -7.74 2.77
CA THR A 47 8.05 -8.45 1.61
C THR A 47 9.32 -7.78 1.08
N ILE A 48 9.29 -6.45 0.89
CA ILE A 48 10.39 -5.74 0.23
C ILE A 48 11.59 -5.58 1.17
N THR A 49 11.34 -5.46 2.47
CA THR A 49 12.41 -5.24 3.46
C THR A 49 12.91 -6.52 4.13
N GLY A 50 12.18 -7.63 4.00
CA GLY A 50 12.46 -8.89 4.71
C GLY A 50 12.19 -8.82 6.21
N ARG A 51 11.46 -7.81 6.68
CA ARG A 51 11.12 -7.61 8.10
C ARG A 51 9.93 -8.44 8.51
N ASP A 52 9.91 -8.87 9.78
CA ASP A 52 8.79 -9.62 10.31
C ASP A 52 7.53 -8.75 10.37
N PRO A 53 6.32 -9.28 10.07
CA PRO A 53 5.08 -8.51 10.13
C PRO A 53 4.85 -7.80 11.48
N GLU A 54 5.34 -8.38 12.57
CA GLU A 54 5.32 -7.84 13.93
C GLU A 54 6.03 -6.49 14.04
N GLU A 55 7.05 -6.25 13.20
CA GLU A 55 7.82 -4.99 13.17
C GLU A 55 7.12 -3.88 12.38
N VAL A 56 6.19 -4.22 11.48
CA VAL A 56 5.65 -3.27 10.47
C VAL A 56 4.15 -3.07 10.52
N VAL A 57 3.40 -3.93 11.23
CA VAL A 57 1.94 -3.81 11.36
C VAL A 57 1.57 -2.84 12.48
N GLY A 58 1.02 -1.68 12.09
CA GLY A 58 0.46 -0.69 13.03
C GLY A 58 -1.06 -0.75 13.18
N ILE A 59 -1.60 0.08 14.08
CA ILE A 59 -3.05 0.20 14.35
C ILE A 59 -3.84 0.83 13.19
N GLY A 60 -3.19 1.53 12.26
CA GLY A 60 -3.88 2.27 11.19
C GLY A 60 -4.84 3.32 11.75
N ALA A 61 -6.05 3.40 11.20
CA ALA A 61 -7.08 4.34 11.65
C ALA A 61 -7.74 3.88 12.97
N ASN A 62 -7.01 3.94 14.08
CA ASN A 62 -7.49 3.64 15.43
C ASN A 62 -8.09 2.24 15.60
N LEU A 63 -7.49 1.22 14.99
CA LEU A 63 -7.89 -0.16 15.27
C LEU A 63 -7.69 -0.46 16.77
N PRO A 64 -8.70 -1.02 17.47
CA PRO A 64 -8.54 -1.49 18.84
C PRO A 64 -7.36 -2.44 18.99
N THR A 65 -6.56 -2.26 20.05
CA THR A 65 -5.29 -2.98 20.24
C THR A 65 -5.48 -4.49 20.40
N ASP A 66 -6.61 -4.93 20.95
CA ASP A 66 -7.03 -6.33 21.05
C ASP A 66 -7.25 -7.00 19.67
N LYS A 67 -7.50 -6.21 18.62
CA LYS A 67 -7.67 -6.70 17.24
C LYS A 67 -6.37 -6.69 16.43
N LEU A 68 -5.27 -6.18 16.98
CA LEU A 68 -4.00 -6.08 16.26
C LEU A 68 -3.44 -7.47 15.90
N ALA A 69 -3.59 -8.45 16.79
CA ALA A 69 -3.17 -9.83 16.54
C ALA A 69 -3.87 -10.44 15.31
N ASN A 70 -5.16 -10.14 15.10
CA ASN A 70 -5.89 -10.59 13.92
C ASN A 70 -5.35 -9.92 12.64
N LYS A 71 -5.02 -8.64 12.70
CA LYS A 71 -4.42 -7.91 11.57
C LYS A 71 -3.05 -8.46 11.21
N LEU A 72 -2.24 -8.80 12.22
CA LEU A 72 -0.94 -9.43 12.04
C LEU A 72 -1.07 -10.78 11.33
N MET A 73 -1.98 -11.64 11.80
CA MET A 73 -2.24 -12.95 11.17
C MET A 73 -2.65 -12.82 9.70
N LEU A 74 -3.46 -11.81 9.35
CA LEU A 74 -3.83 -11.52 7.96
C LEU A 74 -2.64 -11.07 7.09
N CYS A 75 -1.65 -10.38 7.67
CA CYS A 75 -0.44 -9.99 6.95
C CYS A 75 0.46 -11.21 6.70
N VAL A 76 0.72 -12.02 7.73
CA VAL A 76 1.52 -13.25 7.63
C VAL A 76 0.91 -14.23 6.62
N GLY A 77 -0.41 -14.46 6.69
CA GLY A 77 -1.10 -15.42 5.82
C GLY A 77 -1.18 -15.03 4.34
N ARG A 78 -0.76 -13.80 3.98
CA ARG A 78 -0.67 -13.33 2.59
C ARG A 78 0.76 -13.28 2.04
N LEU A 79 1.76 -13.51 2.90
CA LEU A 79 3.18 -13.46 2.55
C LEU A 79 3.76 -14.85 2.23
N ARG A 80 3.05 -15.92 2.58
CA ARG A 80 3.33 -17.32 2.24
C ARG A 80 2.45 -17.77 1.09
#